data_AF-A0A6H2BYH3-F1
#
_entry.id   AF-A0A6H2BYH3-F1
#
_cell.length_a   1.000
_cell.length_b   1.000
_cell.length_c   1.000
_cell.angle_alpha   90.00
_cell.angle_beta   90.00
_cell.angle_gamma   90.00
#
_symmetry.space_group_name_H-M   'P 1'
#
loop_
_entity.id
_entity.type
_entity.pdbx_description
1 polymer ?
#
loop_
_entity_poly.entity_id
_entity_poly.type
_entity_poly.pdbx_seq_one_letter_code
_entity_poly.pdbx_strand_id
1 'polypeptide(L)' 'MAAPIVSGVAALILERYPTMTYLDLFNELLSNCQNLGLDKERQGKGLVQIPTALY' A
#
# COMPACT_ATOMS: atom_id res chain seq x y z
N MET A 1 -14.76 -2.84 -4.41
CA MET A 1 -14.60 -2.10 -3.13
C MET A 1 -13.15 -2.02 -2.63
N ALA A 2 -12.13 -2.55 -3.34
CA ALA A 2 -10.73 -2.50 -2.89
C ALA A 2 -10.05 -1.13 -3.06
N ALA A 3 -10.33 -0.41 -4.15
CA ALA A 3 -9.74 0.90 -4.43
C ALA A 3 -9.84 1.92 -3.26
N PRO A 4 -11.01 2.14 -2.62
CA PRO A 4 -11.08 3.10 -1.51
C PRO A 4 -10.26 2.69 -0.29
N ILE A 5 -10.03 1.38 -0.05
CA ILE A 5 -9.17 0.89 1.03
C ILE A 5 -7.71 1.28 0.74
N VAL A 6 -7.25 1.03 -0.48
CA VAL A 6 -5.88 1.40 -0.91
C VAL A 6 -5.70 2.91 -0.85
N SER A 7 -6.69 3.69 -1.28
CA SER A 7 -6.67 5.16 -1.15
C SER A 7 -6.61 5.63 0.29
N GLY A 8 -7.30 4.98 1.21
CA GLY A 8 -7.23 5.29 2.64
C GLY A 8 -5.86 5.02 3.24
N VAL A 9 -5.24 3.87 2.92
CA VAL A 9 -3.86 3.57 3.35
C VAL A 9 -2.89 4.59 2.78
N ALA A 10 -3.03 4.96 1.50
CA ALA A 10 -2.21 5.99 0.89
C ALA A 10 -2.34 7.35 1.59
N ALA A 11 -3.55 7.74 1.99
CA ALA A 11 -3.80 8.98 2.73
C ALA A 11 -3.10 8.98 4.10
N LEU A 12 -3.13 7.87 4.84
CA LEU A 12 -2.43 7.75 6.13
C LEU A 12 -0.90 7.85 5.98
N ILE A 13 -0.34 7.25 4.92
CA ILE A 13 1.10 7.35 4.62
C ILE A 13 1.48 8.81 4.33
N LEU A 14 0.69 9.51 3.51
CA LEU A 14 0.94 10.92 3.18
C LEU A 14 0.75 11.85 4.38
N GLU A 15 -0.19 11.56 5.27
CA GLU A 15 -0.35 12.30 6.53
C GLU A 15 0.92 12.21 7.39
N ARG A 16 1.49 11.01 7.51
CA ARG A 16 2.72 10.77 8.29
C ARG A 16 3.97 11.36 7.62
N TYR A 17 4.04 11.29 6.29
CA TYR A 17 5.19 11.70 5.49
C TYR A 17 4.78 12.72 4.41
N PRO A 18 4.48 13.98 4.78
CA PRO A 18 3.90 14.96 3.86
C PRO A 18 4.83 15.40 2.72
N THR A 19 6.14 15.18 2.84
CA THR A 19 7.13 15.49 1.80
C THR A 19 7.46 14.28 0.91
N MET A 20 6.78 13.16 1.11
CA MET A 20 6.97 11.94 0.32
C MET A 20 6.58 12.19 -1.15
N THR A 21 7.39 11.70 -2.09
CA THR A 21 7.02 11.79 -3.51
C THR A 21 6.03 10.71 -3.90
N TYR A 22 5.37 10.88 -5.05
CA TYR A 22 4.51 9.83 -5.61
C TYR A 22 5.23 8.48 -5.76
N LEU A 23 6.51 8.50 -6.20
CA LEU A 23 7.28 7.26 -6.40
C LEU A 23 7.56 6.56 -5.07
N ASP A 24 7.86 7.32 -4.03
CA ASP A 24 8.08 6.78 -2.69
C ASP A 24 6.81 6.15 -2.13
N LEU A 25 5.66 6.84 -2.26
CA LEU A 25 4.35 6.31 -1.86
C LEU A 25 4.00 5.01 -2.59
N PHE A 26 4.24 4.99 -3.91
CA PHE A 26 3.98 3.81 -4.73
C PHE A 26 4.85 2.62 -4.30
N ASN A 27 6.14 2.87 -4.05
CA ASN A 27 7.05 1.84 -3.57
C ASN A 27 6.65 1.32 -2.19
N GLU A 28 6.25 2.21 -1.27
CA GLU A 28 5.83 1.85 0.09
C GLU A 28 4.55 1.00 0.11
N LEU A 29 3.60 1.31 -0.77
CA LEU A 29 2.38 0.51 -0.92
C LEU A 29 2.67 -0.89 -1.46
N LEU A 30 3.57 -1.01 -2.44
CA LEU A 30 3.88 -2.29 -3.07
C LEU A 30 4.86 -3.16 -2.26
N SER A 31 5.71 -2.55 -1.44
CA SER A 31 6.65 -3.27 -0.56
C SER A 31 5.93 -3.91 0.64
N ASN A 32 4.81 -3.32 1.08
CA ASN A 32 4.00 -3.79 2.21
C ASN A 32 2.79 -4.67 1.79
N CYS A 33 2.82 -5.30 0.62
CA CYS A 33 1.77 -6.24 0.24
C CYS A 33 2.04 -7.66 0.79
N GLN A 34 1.01 -8.28 1.38
CA GLN A 34 1.03 -9.68 1.78
C GLN A 34 0.61 -10.57 0.60
N ASN A 35 1.50 -11.46 0.17
CA ASN A 35 1.18 -12.45 -0.85
C ASN A 35 0.16 -13.48 -0.33
N LEU A 36 -0.94 -13.70 -1.05
CA LEU A 36 -2.01 -14.62 -0.69
C LEU A 36 -1.85 -16.03 -1.28
N GLY A 37 -0.74 -16.30 -2.00
CA GLY A 37 -0.51 -17.58 -2.68
C GLY A 37 -1.36 -17.78 -3.94
N LEU A 38 -2.00 -16.73 -4.44
CA LEU A 38 -2.79 -16.76 -5.67
C LEU A 38 -1.92 -16.48 -6.91
N ASP A 39 -2.48 -16.74 -8.09
CA ASP A 39 -1.84 -16.35 -9.34
C ASP A 39 -1.63 -14.82 -9.40
N LYS A 40 -0.47 -14.41 -9.90
CA LYS A 40 -0.03 -13.01 -9.94
C LYS A 40 -1.00 -12.13 -10.73
N GLU A 41 -1.58 -12.66 -11.81
CA GLU A 41 -2.57 -11.96 -12.62
C GLU A 41 -3.89 -11.67 -11.86
N ARG A 42 -4.13 -12.37 -10.75
CA ARG A 42 -5.34 -12.21 -9.92
C ARG A 42 -5.14 -11.33 -8.70
N GLN A 43 -3.92 -11.26 -8.16
CA GLN A 43 -3.63 -10.53 -6.91
C GLN A 43 -2.60 -9.40 -7.05
N GLY A 44 -1.91 -9.28 -8.19
CA GLY A 44 -0.81 -8.34 -8.36
C GLY A 44 0.31 -8.61 -7.35
N LYS A 45 0.58 -7.63 -6.47
CA LYS A 45 1.58 -7.75 -5.39
C LYS A 45 1.02 -8.37 -4.10
N GLY A 46 -0.30 -8.60 -4.02
CA GLY A 46 -0.96 -9.18 -2.86
C GLY A 46 -1.89 -8.18 -2.15
N LEU A 47 -2.23 -8.50 -0.90
CA LEU A 47 -3.10 -7.69 -0.06
C LEU A 47 -2.31 -6.56 0.60
N VAL A 48 -2.70 -5.30 0.35
CA VAL A 48 -2.08 -4.12 0.98
C VAL A 48 -2.17 -4.23 2.51
N GLN A 49 -1.06 -3.99 3.19
CA GLN A 49 -1.01 -3.90 4.66
C GLN A 49 -0.80 -2.45 5.08
N ILE A 50 -1.23 -2.12 6.29
CA ILE A 50 -0.92 -0.84 6.92
C ILE A 50 0.56 -0.91 7.36
N PRO A 51 1.44 -0.03 6.87
CA PRO A 51 2.85 -0.06 7.24
C PRO A 51 3.03 0.05 8.75
N THR A 52 3.93 -0.76 9.32
CA THR A 52 4.15 -0.75 10.77
C THR A 52 4.65 0.60 11.29
N ALA A 53 5.30 1.39 10.41
CA ALA A 53 5.77 2.74 10.72
C ALA A 53 4.66 3.78 10.99
N LEU A 54 3.39 3.39 10.76
CA LEU A 54 2.21 4.19 11.11
C LEU A 54 1.67 3.90 12.53
N TYR A 55 2.18 2.87 13.24
CA TYR A 55 1.85 2.59 14.65
C TYR A 55 2.84 3.25 15.62
#